data_AF-A0A1Z9QIH2-F1
#
_entry.id   AF-A0A1Z9QIH2-F1
#
_cell.length_a   1.000
_cell.length_b   1.000
_cell.length_c   1.000
_cell.angle_alpha   90.00
_cell.angle_beta   90.00
_cell.angle_gamma   90.00
#
_symmetry.space_group_name_H-M   'P 1'
#
loop_
_entity.id
_entity.type
_entity.pdbx_description
1 polymer ?
#
loop_
_entity_poly.entity_id
_entity_poly.type
_entity_poly.pdbx_seq_one_letter_code
_entity_poly.pdbx_strand_id
1 'polypeptide(L)'
;MIDPITAIAGATAAFNTIKKGFAVGRDIESMAGDLGRWMGAVSDLKKAEELNKKPPLFKKLFNAGSVEEEAMTIFMAKKKAEDMRDQLRQIIVATRGPSAWDELIKTEADIRKKRQQAIYDQQERRQKLVEVVAIIGLVTVIASFIGFLIYLYSLR
;
A
#
# COMPACT_ATOMS: atom_id res chain seq x y z
N MET A 1 5.15 -7.56 -0.34
CA MET A 1 3.86 -7.70 -1.06
C MET A 1 3.01 -8.65 -0.25
N ILE A 2 1.76 -8.28 0.03
CA ILE A 2 0.82 -9.21 0.65
C ILE A 2 0.37 -10.19 -0.44
N ASP A 3 0.41 -11.48 -0.12
CA ASP A 3 -0.09 -12.54 -0.99
C ASP A 3 -1.62 -12.37 -1.23
N PRO A 4 -2.13 -12.64 -2.44
CA PRO A 4 -3.56 -12.47 -2.76
C PRO A 4 -4.51 -13.16 -1.77
N ILE A 5 -4.16 -14.32 -1.24
CA ILE A 5 -4.98 -15.06 -0.28
C ILE A 5 -5.05 -14.31 1.05
N THR A 6 -3.92 -13.75 1.48
CA THR A 6 -3.86 -12.95 2.72
C THR A 6 -4.65 -11.65 2.55
N ALA A 7 -4.55 -11.00 1.38
CA ALA A 7 -5.30 -9.78 1.10
C ALA A 7 -6.82 -10.02 1.08
N ILE A 8 -7.30 -11.12 0.45
CA ILE A 8 -8.73 -11.43 0.46
C ILE A 8 -9.24 -11.85 1.84
N ALA A 9 -8.42 -12.52 2.66
CA ALA A 9 -8.77 -12.85 4.03
C ALA A 9 -8.96 -11.58 4.86
N GLY A 10 -8.02 -10.63 4.77
CA GLY A 10 -8.12 -9.31 5.42
C GLY A 10 -9.35 -8.52 4.95
N ALA A 11 -9.60 -8.49 3.63
CA ALA A 11 -10.79 -7.87 3.07
C ALA A 11 -12.08 -8.52 3.60
N THR A 12 -12.16 -9.86 3.59
CA THR A 12 -13.33 -10.59 4.08
C THR A 12 -13.61 -10.30 5.56
N ALA A 13 -12.57 -10.25 6.39
CA ALA A 13 -12.69 -9.94 7.82
C ALA A 13 -13.21 -8.51 8.05
N ALA A 14 -12.63 -7.53 7.36
CA ALA A 14 -13.08 -6.14 7.42
C ALA A 14 -14.52 -5.98 6.92
N PHE A 15 -14.87 -6.62 5.79
CA PHE A 15 -16.23 -6.62 5.25
C PHE A 15 -17.25 -7.19 6.23
N ASN A 16 -16.96 -8.34 6.85
CA ASN A 16 -17.84 -8.94 7.84
C ASN A 16 -18.05 -8.04 9.06
N THR A 17 -17.01 -7.28 9.45
CA THR A 17 -17.11 -6.30 10.53
C THR A 17 -18.02 -5.14 10.14
N ILE A 18 -17.88 -4.61 8.93
CA ILE A 18 -18.74 -3.55 8.39
C ILE A 18 -20.20 -4.02 8.31
N LYS A 19 -20.43 -5.21 7.73
CA LYS A 19 -21.77 -5.80 7.60
C LYS A 19 -22.46 -5.96 8.94
N LYS A 20 -21.75 -6.48 9.95
CA LYS A 20 -22.26 -6.59 11.32
C LYS A 20 -22.52 -5.21 11.93
N GLY A 21 -21.63 -4.24 11.70
CA GLY A 21 -21.79 -2.87 12.17
C GLY A 21 -23.08 -2.24 11.67
N PHE A 22 -23.36 -2.33 10.37
CA PHE A 22 -24.63 -1.86 9.81
C PHE A 22 -25.84 -2.63 10.35
N ALA A 23 -25.73 -3.96 10.52
CA ALA A 23 -26.82 -4.78 11.06
C ALA A 23 -27.22 -4.38 12.50
N VAL A 24 -26.28 -3.84 13.28
CA VAL A 24 -26.55 -3.33 14.64
C VAL A 24 -26.78 -1.81 14.67
N GLY A 25 -26.95 -1.16 13.52
CA GLY A 25 -27.26 0.26 13.41
C GLY A 25 -26.08 1.21 13.60
N ARG A 26 -24.82 0.75 13.43
CA ARG A 26 -23.66 1.66 13.48
C ARG A 26 -23.64 2.60 12.29
N ASP A 27 -23.29 3.85 12.58
CA ASP A 27 -23.06 4.88 11.59
C ASP A 27 -21.78 4.65 10.79
N ILE A 28 -21.81 5.07 9.51
CA ILE A 28 -20.70 4.87 8.56
C ILE A 28 -19.43 5.60 9.03
N GLU A 29 -19.58 6.75 9.67
CA GLU A 29 -18.49 7.55 10.25
C GLU A 29 -17.75 6.74 11.32
N SER A 30 -18.48 5.97 12.13
CA SER A 30 -17.90 5.09 13.15
C SER A 30 -17.16 3.88 12.57
N MET A 31 -17.36 3.60 11.27
CA MET A 31 -16.79 2.45 10.55
C MET A 31 -15.73 2.86 9.51
N ALA A 32 -15.34 4.15 9.48
CA ALA A 32 -14.33 4.65 8.55
C ALA A 32 -13.01 3.85 8.58
N GLY A 33 -12.60 3.38 9.76
CA GLY A 33 -11.40 2.54 9.91
C GLY A 33 -11.53 1.14 9.29
N ASP A 34 -12.69 0.49 9.44
CA ASP A 34 -12.97 -0.82 8.84
C ASP A 34 -13.12 -0.70 7.32
N LEU A 35 -13.80 0.36 6.84
CA LEU A 35 -13.90 0.71 5.42
C LEU A 35 -12.52 0.94 4.79
N GLY A 36 -11.67 1.72 5.45
CA GLY A 36 -10.30 1.97 4.98
C GLY A 36 -9.45 0.69 4.91
N ARG A 37 -9.60 -0.23 5.87
CA ARG A 37 -8.92 -1.53 5.86
C ARG A 37 -9.41 -2.41 4.71
N TRP A 38 -10.73 -2.48 4.50
CA TRP A 38 -11.32 -3.22 3.39
C TRP A 38 -10.86 -2.68 2.04
N MET A 39 -10.96 -1.37 1.81
CA MET A 39 -10.54 -0.71 0.56
C MET A 39 -9.04 -0.89 0.29
N GLY A 40 -8.21 -0.79 1.34
CA GLY A 40 -6.77 -1.07 1.24
C GLY A 40 -6.48 -2.49 0.78
N ALA A 41 -7.11 -3.48 1.42
CA ALA A 41 -6.93 -4.89 1.06
C ALA A 41 -7.40 -5.20 -0.38
N VAL A 42 -8.49 -4.58 -0.84
CA VAL A 42 -8.96 -4.70 -2.24
C VAL A 42 -7.98 -4.04 -3.21
N SER A 43 -7.38 -2.91 -2.85
CA SER A 43 -6.34 -2.26 -3.67
C SER A 43 -5.09 -3.14 -3.78
N ASP A 44 -4.69 -3.82 -2.70
CA ASP A 44 -3.55 -4.74 -2.71
C ASP A 44 -3.80 -5.95 -3.62
N LEU A 45 -5.02 -6.50 -3.61
CA LEU A 45 -5.45 -7.54 -4.56
C LEU A 45 -5.32 -7.08 -6.01
N LYS A 46 -5.79 -5.88 -6.34
CA LYS A 46 -5.70 -5.32 -7.69
C LYS A 46 -4.25 -5.16 -8.14
N LYS A 47 -3.37 -4.74 -7.22
CA LYS A 47 -1.94 -4.62 -7.49
C LYS A 47 -1.26 -5.97 -7.69
N ALA A 48 -1.66 -7.00 -6.92
CA ALA A 48 -1.15 -8.35 -7.12
C ALA A 48 -1.59 -8.96 -8.47
N GLU A 49 -2.81 -8.68 -8.93
CA GLU A 49 -3.28 -9.05 -10.28
C GLU A 49 -2.40 -8.42 -11.37
N GLU A 50 -2.09 -7.13 -11.26
CA GLU A 50 -1.25 -6.43 -12.23
C GLU A 50 0.15 -7.03 -12.34
N LEU A 51 0.73 -7.39 -11.19
CA LEU A 51 2.04 -8.03 -11.12
C LEU A 51 2.03 -9.47 -11.66
N ASN A 52 0.92 -10.20 -11.50
CA ASN A 52 0.78 -11.53 -12.09
C ASN A 52 0.51 -11.52 -13.59
N LYS A 53 -0.08 -10.46 -14.15
CA LYS A 53 -0.16 -10.27 -15.61
C LYS A 53 1.21 -10.01 -16.25
N LYS A 54 2.17 -9.48 -15.48
CA LYS A 54 3.56 -9.27 -15.91
C LYS A 54 4.53 -9.94 -14.92
N PRO A 55 4.53 -11.29 -14.84
CA PRO A 55 5.42 -11.97 -13.91
C PRO A 55 6.88 -11.71 -14.30
N PRO A 56 7.79 -11.48 -13.32
CA PRO A 56 9.22 -11.34 -13.59
C PRO A 56 9.75 -12.55 -14.35
N LEU A 57 10.68 -12.33 -15.29
CA LEU A 57 11.15 -13.33 -16.26
C LEU A 57 11.59 -14.65 -15.60
N PHE A 58 12.17 -14.58 -14.40
CA PHE A 58 12.59 -15.77 -13.63
C PHE A 58 11.41 -16.64 -13.15
N LYS A 59 10.27 -16.04 -12.76
CA LYS A 59 9.07 -16.80 -12.35
C LYS A 59 8.43 -17.58 -13.51
N LYS A 60 8.54 -17.05 -14.74
CA LYS A 60 7.97 -17.69 -15.94
C LYS A 60 8.70 -18.98 -16.35
N LEU A 61 9.99 -19.10 -16.03
CA LEU A 61 10.83 -20.20 -16.51
C LEU A 61 10.79 -21.46 -15.63
N PHE A 62 10.48 -21.33 -14.34
CA PHE A 62 10.54 -22.45 -13.40
C PHE A 62 9.17 -22.98 -12.94
N ASN A 63 8.07 -22.23 -13.11
CA ASN A 63 6.80 -22.49 -12.42
C ASN A 63 5.53 -22.44 -13.32
N ALA A 64 5.61 -22.84 -14.61
CA ALA A 64 4.48 -22.69 -15.55
C ALA A 64 3.13 -23.24 -15.06
N GLY A 65 3.09 -24.40 -14.37
CA GLY A 65 1.85 -24.95 -13.80
C GLY A 65 1.31 -24.21 -12.57
N SER A 66 2.19 -23.57 -11.78
CA SER A 66 1.81 -22.76 -10.60
C SER A 66 1.23 -21.40 -10.99
N VAL A 67 1.55 -20.90 -12.20
CA VAL A 67 1.04 -19.59 -12.68
C VAL A 67 -0.45 -19.65 -12.99
N GLU A 68 -0.96 -20.75 -13.55
CA GLU A 68 -2.39 -20.91 -13.86
C GLU A 68 -3.25 -20.99 -12.59
N GLU A 69 -2.83 -21.77 -11.59
CA GLU A 69 -3.52 -21.88 -10.30
C GLU A 69 -3.52 -20.56 -9.52
N GLU A 70 -2.39 -19.84 -9.51
CA GLU A 70 -2.27 -18.51 -8.90
C GLU A 70 -3.20 -17.50 -9.60
N ALA A 71 -3.24 -17.52 -10.94
CA ALA A 71 -4.13 -16.66 -11.72
C ALA A 71 -5.61 -16.94 -11.43
N MET A 72 -6.00 -18.21 -11.33
CA MET A 72 -7.37 -18.60 -10.99
C MET A 72 -7.75 -18.16 -9.57
N THR A 73 -6.84 -18.32 -8.61
CA THR A 73 -7.03 -17.87 -7.22
C THR A 73 -7.24 -16.37 -7.13
N ILE A 74 -6.44 -15.59 -7.87
CA ILE A 74 -6.57 -14.12 -7.95
C ILE A 74 -7.89 -13.72 -8.59
N PHE A 75 -8.30 -14.42 -9.65
CA PHE A 75 -9.58 -14.17 -10.31
C PHE A 75 -10.75 -14.39 -9.34
N MET A 76 -10.74 -15.49 -8.60
CA MET A 76 -11.78 -15.77 -7.60
C MET A 76 -11.77 -14.76 -6.45
N ALA A 77 -10.58 -14.37 -5.96
CA ALA A 77 -10.45 -13.34 -4.94
C ALA A 77 -11.01 -11.99 -5.41
N LYS A 78 -10.78 -11.63 -6.68
CA LYS A 78 -11.33 -10.42 -7.29
C LYS A 78 -12.84 -10.48 -7.39
N LYS A 79 -13.41 -11.59 -7.86
CA LYS A 79 -14.87 -11.75 -7.93
C LYS A 79 -15.52 -11.59 -6.55
N LYS A 80 -14.93 -12.21 -5.54
CA LYS A 80 -15.36 -12.03 -4.15
C LYS A 80 -15.23 -10.58 -3.67
N ALA A 81 -14.19 -9.86 -4.08
CA ALA A 81 -14.03 -8.44 -3.76
C ALA A 81 -15.06 -7.54 -4.46
N GLU A 82 -15.40 -7.85 -5.72
CA GLU A 82 -16.48 -7.21 -6.47
C GLU A 82 -17.84 -7.42 -5.76
N ASP A 83 -18.14 -8.66 -5.36
CA ASP A 83 -19.37 -8.99 -4.62
C ASP A 83 -19.46 -8.23 -3.29
N MET A 84 -18.36 -8.15 -2.53
CA MET A 84 -18.29 -7.39 -1.29
C MET A 84 -18.54 -5.89 -1.54
N ARG A 85 -17.96 -5.34 -2.62
CA ARG A 85 -18.14 -3.92 -2.98
C ARG A 85 -19.60 -3.63 -3.31
N ASP A 86 -20.24 -4.50 -4.09
CA ASP A 86 -21.61 -4.30 -4.53
C ASP A 86 -22.57 -4.43 -3.34
N GLN A 87 -22.32 -5.35 -2.41
CA GLN A 87 -23.06 -5.43 -1.14
C GLN A 87 -22.86 -4.17 -0.28
N LEU A 88 -21.62 -3.66 -0.14
CA LEU A 88 -21.36 -2.41 0.59
C LEU A 88 -22.10 -1.23 -0.04
N ARG A 89 -22.05 -1.13 -1.37
CA ARG A 89 -22.77 -0.09 -2.11
C ARG A 89 -24.25 -0.16 -1.83
N GLN A 90 -24.86 -1.34 -1.91
CA GLN A 90 -26.30 -1.52 -1.61
C GLN A 90 -26.63 -1.05 -0.19
N ILE A 91 -25.83 -1.44 0.81
CA ILE A 91 -26.06 -1.05 2.21
C ILE A 91 -25.94 0.47 2.37
N ILE A 92 -24.89 1.09 1.81
CA ILE A 92 -24.64 2.53 1.94
C ILE A 92 -25.71 3.34 1.21
N VAL A 93 -26.06 2.93 -0.01
CA VAL A 93 -27.12 3.58 -0.78
C VAL A 93 -28.47 3.47 -0.06
N ALA A 94 -28.79 2.31 0.51
CA ALA A 94 -30.04 2.12 1.24
C ALA A 94 -30.13 2.94 2.53
N THR A 95 -28.99 3.22 3.18
CA THR A 95 -28.96 3.89 4.49
C THR A 95 -28.68 5.40 4.42
N ARG A 96 -27.84 5.84 3.47
CA ARG A 96 -27.34 7.23 3.36
C ARG A 96 -27.56 7.83 1.96
N GLY A 97 -28.12 7.08 1.02
CA GLY A 97 -28.39 7.52 -0.34
C GLY A 97 -27.21 7.36 -1.31
N PRO A 98 -27.44 7.55 -2.62
CA PRO A 98 -26.42 7.36 -3.65
C PRO A 98 -25.20 8.28 -3.53
N SER A 99 -25.41 9.53 -3.12
CA SER A 99 -24.35 10.53 -2.97
C SER A 99 -23.29 10.13 -1.94
N ALA A 100 -23.69 9.44 -0.87
CA ALA A 100 -22.76 8.99 0.18
C ALA A 100 -21.76 7.95 -0.35
N TRP A 101 -22.19 7.09 -1.28
CA TRP A 101 -21.30 6.15 -1.94
C TRP A 101 -20.28 6.88 -2.84
N ASP A 102 -20.75 7.85 -3.62
CA ASP A 102 -19.88 8.59 -4.53
C ASP A 102 -18.84 9.44 -3.77
N GLU A 103 -19.27 10.05 -2.66
CA GLU A 103 -18.38 10.79 -1.75
C GLU A 103 -17.35 9.86 -1.09
N LEU A 104 -17.75 8.66 -0.67
CA LEU A 104 -16.84 7.65 -0.12
C LEU A 104 -15.74 7.29 -1.14
N ILE A 105 -16.12 6.99 -2.38
CA ILE A 105 -15.18 6.62 -3.45
C ILE A 105 -14.24 7.78 -3.79
N LYS A 106 -14.76 9.01 -3.84
CA LYS A 106 -13.95 10.21 -4.05
C LYS A 106 -12.94 10.40 -2.93
N THR A 107 -13.38 10.27 -1.68
CA THR A 107 -12.52 10.41 -0.49
C THR A 107 -11.43 9.33 -0.47
N GLU A 108 -11.77 8.08 -0.80
CA GLU A 108 -10.79 7.00 -0.93
C GLU A 108 -9.73 7.33 -2.01
N ALA A 109 -10.15 7.82 -3.18
CA ALA A 109 -9.23 8.21 -4.24
C ALA A 109 -8.25 9.30 -3.77
N ASP A 110 -8.75 10.30 -3.04
CA ASP A 110 -7.91 11.37 -2.49
C ASP A 110 -6.94 10.85 -1.42
N ILE A 111 -7.38 9.96 -0.53
CA ILE A 111 -6.51 9.31 0.46
C ILE A 111 -5.39 8.52 -0.23
N ARG A 112 -5.69 7.80 -1.31
CA ARG A 112 -4.67 7.05 -2.06
C ARG A 112 -3.62 7.97 -2.67
N LYS A 113 -4.03 9.09 -3.27
CA LYS A 113 -3.10 10.10 -3.80
C LYS A 113 -2.22 10.68 -2.70
N LYS A 114 -2.82 11.09 -1.58
CA LYS A 114 -2.08 11.62 -0.41
C LYS A 114 -1.08 10.61 0.15
N ARG A 115 -1.42 9.32 0.22
CA ARG A 115 -0.50 8.26 0.66
C ARG A 115 0.69 8.09 -0.28
N GLN A 116 0.46 8.10 -1.60
CA GLN A 116 1.54 8.03 -2.59
C GLN A 116 2.49 9.23 -2.47
N GLN A 117 1.93 10.44 -2.34
CA GLN A 117 2.72 11.64 -2.14
C GLN A 117 3.51 11.60 -0.84
N ALA A 118 2.91 11.17 0.27
CA ALA A 118 3.61 11.04 1.55
C ALA A 118 4.79 10.04 1.48
N ILE A 119 4.64 8.93 0.75
CA ILE A 119 5.74 7.98 0.53
C ILE A 119 6.85 8.62 -0.30
N TYR A 120 6.50 9.36 -1.36
CA TYR A 120 7.45 10.10 -2.17
C TYR A 120 8.22 11.14 -1.35
N ASP A 121 7.50 11.97 -0.58
CA ASP A 121 8.10 12.98 0.30
C ASP A 121 9.03 12.34 1.36
N GLN A 122 8.64 11.17 1.90
CA GLN A 122 9.50 10.42 2.83
C GLN A 122 10.76 9.89 2.14
N GLN A 123 10.66 9.41 0.90
CA GLN A 123 11.81 8.96 0.12
C GLN A 123 12.76 10.12 -0.19
N GLU A 124 12.23 11.27 -0.60
CA GLU A 124 13.04 12.48 -0.82
C GLU A 124 13.75 12.93 0.46
N ARG A 125 13.05 12.96 1.61
CA ARG A 125 13.68 13.31 2.89
C ARG A 125 14.80 12.36 3.25
N ARG A 126 14.61 11.04 3.04
CA ARG A 126 15.67 10.05 3.26
C ARG A 126 16.86 10.27 2.33
N GLN A 127 16.64 10.53 1.05
CA GLN A 127 17.71 10.82 0.10
C GLN A 127 18.48 12.08 0.50
N LYS A 128 17.79 13.17 0.83
CA LYS A 128 18.41 14.42 1.30
C LYS A 128 19.22 14.21 2.58
N LEU A 129 18.71 13.42 3.53
CA LEU A 129 19.46 13.09 4.75
C LEU A 129 20.73 12.27 4.45
N VAL A 130 20.63 11.26 3.59
CA VAL A 130 21.79 10.45 3.18
C VAL A 130 22.81 11.31 2.45
N GLU A 131 22.37 12.19 1.56
CA GLU A 131 23.23 13.11 0.82
C GLU A 131 23.96 14.07 1.77
N VAL A 132 23.25 14.70 2.71
CA VAL A 132 23.86 15.59 3.71
C VAL A 132 24.86 14.85 4.58
N VAL A 133 24.52 13.65 5.05
CA VAL A 133 25.44 12.82 5.87
C VAL A 133 26.66 12.41 5.05
N ALA A 134 26.49 12.03 3.78
CA ALA A 134 27.60 11.68 2.90
C ALA A 134 28.54 12.87 2.63
N ILE A 135 27.98 14.06 2.41
CA ILE A 135 28.76 15.30 2.21
C ILE A 135 29.54 15.65 3.49
N ILE A 136 28.88 15.65 4.66
CA ILE A 136 29.55 15.93 5.95
C ILE A 136 30.66 14.91 6.22
N GLY A 137 30.39 13.63 5.96
CA GLY A 137 31.38 12.56 6.09
C GLY A 137 32.59 12.80 5.21
N LEU A 138 32.38 13.14 3.93
CA LEU A 138 33.45 13.44 2.98
C LEU A 138 34.30 14.64 3.43
N VAL A 139 33.66 15.73 3.83
CA VAL A 139 34.37 16.94 4.31
C VAL A 139 35.20 16.64 5.56
N THR A 140 34.66 15.85 6.49
CA THR A 140 35.36 15.47 7.72
C THR A 140 36.60 14.62 7.41
N VAL A 141 36.49 13.67 6.47
CA VAL A 141 37.63 12.84 6.05
C VAL A 141 38.72 13.70 5.42
N ILE A 142 38.36 14.62 4.52
CA ILE A 142 39.31 15.52 3.87
C ILE A 142 40.00 16.44 4.89
N ALA A 143 39.23 17.05 5.80
CA ALA A 143 39.77 17.91 6.84
C ALA A 143 40.72 17.15 7.79
N SER A 144 40.35 15.93 8.17
CA SER A 144 41.19 15.06 9.01
C SER A 144 42.50 14.70 8.30
N PHE A 145 42.44 14.41 7.00
CA PHE A 145 43.61 14.11 6.19
C PHE A 145 44.55 15.32 6.08
N ILE A 146 44.01 16.51 5.81
CA ILE A 146 44.80 17.75 5.77
C ILE A 146 45.43 18.04 7.14
N GLY A 147 44.66 17.93 8.23
CA GLY A 147 45.17 18.14 9.59
C GLY A 147 46.30 17.17 9.95
N PHE A 148 46.19 15.91 9.54
CA PHE A 148 47.24 14.91 9.71
C PHE A 148 48.53 15.27 8.95
N LEU A 149 48.42 15.75 7.70
CA LEU A 149 49.57 16.21 6.92
C LEU A 149 50.28 17.42 7.57
N ILE A 150 49.50 18.38 8.08
CA ILE A 150 50.05 19.55 8.80
C ILE A 150 50.79 19.12 10.07
N TYR A 151 50.20 18.20 10.84
CA TYR A 151 50.83 17.66 12.05
C TYR A 151 52.17 16.98 11.73
N LEU A 152 52.21 16.11 10.71
CA LEU A 152 53.46 15.46 10.27
C LEU A 152 54.53 16.47 9.82
N TYR A 153 54.13 17.56 9.16
CA TYR A 153 55.06 18.61 8.77
C TYR A 153 55.62 19.39 9.96
N SER A 154 54.79 19.66 10.98
CA SER A 154 55.21 20.39 12.20
C SER A 154 56.16 19.61 13.11
N LEU A 155 56.21 18.28 12.96
CA LEU A 155 57.05 17.39 13.77
C LEU A 155 58.48 17.25 13.23
N ARG A 156 58.77 17.86 12.07
CA ARG A 156 60.04 17.79 11.35
C ARG A 156 60.81 19.10 11.49
#